data_AF-A0A432LCA4-F1
#
_entry.id   AF-A0A432LCA4-F1
#
_cell.length_a   1.000
_cell.length_b   1.000
_cell.length_c   1.000
_cell.angle_alpha   90.00
_cell.angle_beta   90.00
_cell.angle_gamma   90.00
#
_symmetry.space_group_name_H-M   'P 1'
#
loop_
_entity.id
_entity.type
_entity.pdbx_description
1 polymer ?
#
loop_
_entity_poly.entity_id
_entity_poly.type
_entity_poly.pdbx_seq_one_letter_code
_entity_poly.pdbx_strand_id
1 'polypeptide(L)'
;MKALYKELMENEANTIYLLKGASGFKVSELIKKLGYHYNNQGADIEYFHDPLFENVFEALYIQHPHNILFLHTANITIDPKLSKPTITIPLHESVNVQKLLENGEQLLKLSETKEDYHNKYFASINKALKIHDDWEVETRRQMDWGGLNKQIEEFFQHLFGTSKLEKEGKRTHRLLGTLTPAGARDTLQSITQNLEQRLFIKGYPGTGKSSMLKKLANEAQARGYDVQLVWCGLDSNSIDMVILPELKFCIFDSTEPHVYFPDETRPGDVIFDIAKHCHPTKVEEANIKEIVAKYKSAIYDAIAYANLYAEAERKVREIHDAAINMEEFESRVKGLFGE
;
A
#
# COMPACT_ATOMS: atom_id res chain seq x y z
N MET A 1 5.89 9.70 5.49
CA MET A 1 4.89 8.79 4.89
C MET A 1 3.60 9.57 4.66
N LYS A 2 3.00 9.47 3.48
CA LYS A 2 1.69 10.06 3.21
C LYS A 2 0.65 9.48 4.17
N ALA A 3 -0.18 10.32 4.78
CA ALA A 3 -1.25 9.89 5.66
C ALA A 3 -2.42 9.35 4.83
N LEU A 4 -2.25 8.13 4.29
CA LEU A 4 -3.16 7.52 3.32
C LEU A 4 -4.62 7.55 3.78
N TYR A 5 -4.89 7.07 4.99
CA TYR A 5 -6.24 7.07 5.54
C TYR A 5 -6.79 8.48 5.75
N LYS A 6 -5.94 9.48 6.07
CA LYS A 6 -6.40 10.87 6.18
C LYS A 6 -6.86 11.41 4.83
N GLU A 7 -6.07 11.20 3.79
CA GLU A 7 -6.41 11.61 2.41
C GLU A 7 -7.72 10.92 1.97
N LEU A 8 -7.86 9.61 2.23
CA LEU A 8 -9.08 8.86 1.93
C LEU A 8 -10.30 9.40 2.69
N MET A 9 -10.15 9.67 3.99
CA MET A 9 -11.20 10.24 4.83
C MET A 9 -11.63 11.64 4.36
N GLU A 10 -10.70 12.53 4.02
CA GLU A 10 -11.01 13.93 3.71
C GLU A 10 -11.46 14.15 2.26
N ASN A 11 -10.89 13.40 1.32
CA ASN A 11 -11.02 13.68 -0.11
C ASN A 11 -11.92 12.69 -0.86
N GLU A 12 -12.05 11.45 -0.37
CA GLU A 12 -12.73 10.37 -1.10
C GLU A 12 -13.99 9.89 -0.39
N ALA A 13 -13.98 9.74 0.93
CA ALA A 13 -15.12 9.29 1.70
C ALA A 13 -16.17 10.41 1.92
N ASN A 14 -17.44 10.04 1.84
CA ASN A 14 -18.58 10.87 2.24
C ASN A 14 -19.04 10.55 3.66
N THR A 15 -18.85 9.31 4.11
CA THR A 15 -19.19 8.87 5.48
C THR A 15 -18.12 7.93 5.98
N ILE A 16 -17.72 8.10 7.23
CA ILE A 16 -16.63 7.36 7.86
C ILE A 16 -17.18 6.63 9.07
N TYR A 17 -16.96 5.32 9.14
CA TYR A 17 -17.21 4.49 10.30
C TYR A 17 -15.88 4.10 10.95
N LEU A 18 -15.68 4.56 12.18
CA LEU A 18 -14.51 4.25 13.00
C LEU A 18 -14.83 3.08 13.93
N LEU A 19 -14.26 1.92 13.63
CA LEU A 19 -14.40 0.72 14.45
C LEU A 19 -13.35 0.79 15.56
N LYS A 20 -13.75 1.14 16.79
CA LYS A 20 -12.82 1.47 17.89
C LYS A 20 -12.78 0.39 18.96
N GLY A 21 -11.66 -0.35 19.03
CA GLY A 21 -11.41 -1.40 20.01
C GLY A 21 -11.42 -2.79 19.38
N ALA A 22 -11.69 -3.82 20.18
CA ALA A 22 -11.73 -5.23 19.76
C ALA A 22 -10.52 -5.61 18.87
N SER A 23 -9.31 -5.30 19.33
CA SER A 23 -8.08 -5.31 18.53
C SER A 23 -7.57 -6.70 18.08
N GLY A 24 -8.40 -7.74 18.12
CA GLY A 24 -8.09 -9.06 17.58
C GLY A 24 -8.50 -9.20 16.10
N PHE A 25 -8.81 -10.42 15.64
CA PHE A 25 -9.15 -10.69 14.24
C PHE A 25 -10.64 -10.49 13.92
N LYS A 26 -11.52 -10.38 14.93
CA LYS A 26 -12.97 -10.25 14.71
C LYS A 26 -13.39 -9.00 13.94
N VAL A 27 -12.67 -7.89 14.08
CA VAL A 27 -12.97 -6.68 13.29
C VAL A 27 -12.67 -6.89 11.80
N SER A 28 -11.59 -7.60 11.47
CA SER A 28 -11.28 -7.98 10.09
C SER A 28 -12.35 -8.91 9.49
N GLU A 29 -12.87 -9.87 10.25
CA GLU A 29 -13.98 -10.72 9.81
C GLU A 29 -15.23 -9.88 9.50
N LEU A 30 -15.54 -8.89 10.34
CA LEU A 30 -16.63 -7.94 10.10
C LEU A 30 -16.39 -7.13 8.82
N ILE A 31 -15.20 -6.55 8.65
CA ILE A 31 -14.83 -5.78 7.45
C ILE A 31 -15.01 -6.64 6.19
N LYS A 32 -14.58 -7.90 6.24
CA LYS A 32 -14.78 -8.85 5.13
C LYS A 32 -16.27 -9.07 4.83
N LYS A 33 -17.10 -9.31 5.86
CA LYS A 33 -18.56 -9.47 5.73
C LYS A 33 -19.23 -8.23 5.13
N LEU A 34 -18.85 -7.03 5.58
CA LEU A 34 -19.35 -5.76 5.04
C LEU A 34 -19.04 -5.64 3.55
N GLY A 35 -17.79 -5.90 3.15
CA GLY A 35 -17.42 -5.80 1.73
C GLY A 35 -18.19 -6.80 0.86
N TYR A 36 -18.42 -8.04 1.31
CA TYR A 36 -19.30 -8.97 0.58
C TYR A 36 -20.74 -8.47 0.48
N HIS A 37 -21.28 -7.92 1.56
CA HIS A 37 -22.64 -7.41 1.60
C HIS A 37 -22.84 -6.27 0.58
N TYR A 38 -21.95 -5.27 0.57
CA TYR A 38 -22.05 -4.15 -0.37
C TYR A 38 -21.68 -4.55 -1.80
N ASN A 39 -20.72 -5.46 -2.00
CA ASN A 39 -20.42 -6.01 -3.33
C ASN A 39 -21.63 -6.75 -3.93
N ASN A 40 -22.37 -7.51 -3.11
CA ASN A 40 -23.61 -8.19 -3.55
C ASN A 40 -24.72 -7.20 -3.93
N GLN A 41 -24.61 -5.94 -3.51
CA GLN A 41 -25.51 -4.85 -3.94
C GLN A 41 -24.97 -4.09 -5.15
N GLY A 42 -23.86 -4.55 -5.75
CA GLY A 42 -23.25 -3.94 -6.94
C GLY A 42 -22.33 -2.77 -6.66
N ALA A 43 -21.87 -2.58 -5.42
CA ALA A 43 -20.88 -1.55 -5.09
C ALA A 43 -19.47 -2.03 -5.41
N ASP A 44 -18.62 -1.10 -5.88
CA ASP A 44 -17.19 -1.36 -6.03
C ASP A 44 -16.49 -1.29 -4.66
N ILE A 45 -15.65 -2.29 -4.40
CA ILE A 45 -15.03 -2.51 -3.10
C ILE A 45 -13.51 -2.44 -3.18
N GLU A 46 -12.92 -1.72 -2.24
CA GLU A 46 -11.49 -1.70 -2.00
C GLU A 46 -11.17 -2.11 -0.56
N TYR A 47 -10.39 -3.17 -0.40
CA TYR A 47 -9.90 -3.64 0.89
C TYR A 47 -8.49 -3.14 1.16
N PHE A 48 -8.24 -2.68 2.40
CA PHE A 48 -6.91 -2.34 2.88
C PHE A 48 -6.43 -3.45 3.80
N HIS A 49 -5.34 -4.09 3.38
CA HIS A 49 -4.79 -5.26 4.04
C HIS A 49 -3.93 -4.92 5.25
N ASP A 50 -4.00 -5.76 6.27
CA ASP A 50 -3.04 -5.82 7.35
C ASP A 50 -1.68 -6.32 6.80
N PRO A 51 -0.55 -5.65 7.08
CA PRO A 51 0.75 -6.01 6.52
C PRO A 51 1.40 -7.25 7.17
N LEU A 52 0.87 -7.73 8.30
CA LEU A 52 1.43 -8.84 9.07
C LEU A 52 0.73 -10.16 8.76
N PHE A 53 -0.57 -10.12 8.48
CA PHE A 53 -1.40 -11.31 8.37
C PHE A 53 -2.15 -11.37 7.05
N GLU A 54 -1.94 -12.45 6.30
CA GLU A 54 -2.67 -12.69 5.05
C GLU A 54 -4.19 -12.77 5.30
N ASN A 55 -4.97 -12.16 4.39
CA ASN A 55 -6.44 -12.11 4.44
C ASN A 55 -7.03 -11.41 5.68
N VAL A 56 -6.23 -10.58 6.36
CA VAL A 56 -6.70 -9.68 7.41
C VAL A 56 -6.80 -8.26 6.84
N PHE A 57 -7.85 -7.55 7.21
CA PHE A 57 -8.21 -6.24 6.68
C PHE A 57 -8.30 -5.20 7.80
N GLU A 58 -7.67 -4.05 7.57
CA GLU A 58 -7.71 -2.90 8.48
C GLU A 58 -8.80 -1.91 8.09
N ALA A 59 -9.13 -1.85 6.80
CA ALA A 59 -10.16 -0.96 6.29
C ALA A 59 -10.88 -1.53 5.07
N LEU A 60 -12.06 -0.98 4.82
CA LEU A 60 -12.88 -1.21 3.64
C LEU A 60 -13.38 0.13 3.14
N TYR A 61 -13.05 0.46 1.90
CA TYR A 61 -13.65 1.58 1.20
C TYR A 61 -14.65 1.07 0.17
N ILE A 62 -15.92 1.39 0.41
CA ILE A 62 -17.00 1.19 -0.54
C ILE A 62 -17.00 2.43 -1.41
N GLN A 63 -16.65 2.26 -2.68
CA GLN A 63 -16.56 3.35 -3.63
C GLN A 63 -17.97 3.73 -4.11
N HIS A 64 -18.17 3.86 -5.42
CA HIS A 64 -19.47 4.16 -5.97
C HIS A 64 -20.49 3.03 -5.67
N PRO A 65 -21.76 3.36 -5.35
CA PRO A 65 -22.35 4.70 -5.22
C PRO A 65 -22.28 5.32 -3.81
N HIS A 66 -21.67 4.64 -2.83
CA HIS A 66 -21.84 4.98 -1.41
C HIS A 66 -20.73 5.89 -0.85
N ASN A 67 -19.47 5.72 -1.29
CA ASN A 67 -18.28 6.42 -0.78
C ASN A 67 -18.17 6.32 0.75
N ILE A 68 -18.30 5.11 1.30
CA ILE A 68 -18.26 4.83 2.74
C ILE A 68 -16.91 4.19 3.09
N LEU A 69 -16.25 4.72 4.12
CA LEU A 69 -15.03 4.13 4.68
C LEU A 69 -15.33 3.47 6.02
N PHE A 70 -15.04 2.18 6.15
CA PHE A 70 -14.93 1.49 7.43
C PHE A 70 -13.46 1.35 7.78
N LEU A 71 -13.05 1.86 8.95
CA LEU A 71 -11.66 1.88 9.39
C LEU A 71 -11.53 1.35 10.82
N HIS A 72 -10.70 0.33 11.01
CA HIS A 72 -10.31 -0.14 12.34
C HIS A 72 -9.23 0.76 12.93
N THR A 73 -9.48 1.31 14.12
CA THR A 73 -8.61 2.34 14.70
C THR A 73 -7.63 1.81 15.73
N ALA A 74 -7.40 0.49 15.80
CA ALA A 74 -6.54 -0.09 16.85
C ALA A 74 -5.10 0.46 16.84
N ASN A 75 -4.58 0.76 15.65
CA ASN A 75 -3.19 1.21 15.44
C ASN A 75 -3.09 2.61 14.81
N ILE A 76 -4.20 3.37 14.77
CA ILE A 76 -4.27 4.64 14.03
C ILE A 76 -4.76 5.74 14.96
N THR A 77 -3.95 6.78 15.10
CA THR A 77 -4.38 8.05 15.71
C THR A 77 -5.13 8.86 14.68
N ILE A 78 -6.40 9.14 14.95
CA ILE A 78 -7.28 9.91 14.07
C ILE A 78 -7.43 11.32 14.63
N ASP A 79 -7.33 12.32 13.76
CA ASP A 79 -7.56 13.71 14.12
C ASP A 79 -9.01 13.88 14.62
N PRO A 80 -9.23 14.45 15.81
CA PRO A 80 -10.58 14.67 16.33
C PRO A 80 -11.44 15.62 15.47
N LYS A 81 -10.85 16.35 14.50
CA LYS A 81 -11.56 17.32 13.64
C LYS A 81 -11.59 16.88 12.17
N LEU A 82 -12.24 15.77 11.88
CA LEU A 82 -12.56 15.40 10.50
C LEU A 82 -13.69 16.29 9.96
N SER A 83 -13.59 16.69 8.69
CA SER A 83 -14.60 17.51 8.01
C SER A 83 -15.81 16.71 7.53
N LYS A 84 -15.67 15.38 7.44
CA LYS A 84 -16.71 14.47 6.95
C LYS A 84 -17.54 13.86 8.09
N PRO A 85 -18.81 13.53 7.83
CA PRO A 85 -19.63 12.72 8.74
C PRO A 85 -18.87 11.49 9.23
N THR A 86 -18.62 11.43 10.54
CA THR A 86 -17.83 10.38 11.18
C THR A 86 -18.63 9.75 12.30
N ILE A 87 -18.84 8.44 12.22
CA ILE A 87 -19.61 7.64 13.17
C ILE A 87 -18.63 6.70 13.87
N THR A 88 -18.53 6.78 15.19
CA THR A 88 -17.68 5.87 15.97
C THR A 88 -18.50 4.70 16.47
N ILE A 89 -18.03 3.48 16.19
CA ILE A 89 -18.59 2.23 16.71
C ILE A 89 -17.68 1.76 17.85
N PRO A 90 -18.12 1.88 19.12
CA PRO A 90 -17.30 1.57 20.29
C PRO A 90 -17.25 0.06 20.56
N LEU A 91 -16.42 -0.67 19.81
CA LEU A 91 -16.21 -2.11 19.96
C LEU A 91 -15.40 -2.50 21.20
N HIS A 92 -14.72 -1.55 21.84
CA HIS A 92 -14.07 -1.80 23.13
C HIS A 92 -15.09 -2.14 24.24
N GLU A 93 -16.34 -1.71 24.13
CA GLU A 93 -17.41 -2.03 25.08
C GLU A 93 -17.87 -3.50 24.99
N SER A 94 -17.61 -4.19 23.88
CA SER A 94 -17.85 -5.64 23.78
C SER A 94 -16.69 -6.47 24.35
N VAL A 95 -15.66 -5.85 24.93
CA VAL A 95 -14.49 -6.57 25.46
C VAL A 95 -14.64 -6.78 26.97
N ASN A 96 -14.54 -8.04 27.40
CA ASN A 96 -14.47 -8.38 28.82
C ASN A 96 -13.08 -8.00 29.38
N VAL A 97 -13.03 -6.86 30.05
CA VAL A 97 -11.80 -6.33 30.65
C VAL A 97 -11.19 -7.29 31.68
N GLN A 98 -12.01 -8.02 32.44
CA GLN A 98 -11.50 -8.95 33.45
C GLN A 98 -10.69 -10.08 32.80
N LYS A 99 -11.15 -10.64 31.68
CA LYS A 99 -10.39 -11.64 30.91
C LYS A 99 -9.06 -11.10 30.38
N LEU A 100 -8.99 -9.82 30.02
CA LEU A 100 -7.72 -9.19 29.62
C LEU A 100 -6.79 -9.01 30.82
N LEU A 101 -7.31 -8.58 31.98
CA LEU A 101 -6.52 -8.42 33.20
C LEU A 101 -5.94 -9.75 33.70
N GLU A 102 -6.69 -10.85 33.58
CA GLU A 102 -6.21 -12.21 33.86
C GLU A 102 -4.99 -12.61 33.01
N ASN A 103 -4.87 -12.03 31.80
CA ASN A 103 -3.74 -12.23 30.90
C ASN A 103 -2.72 -11.08 30.95
N GLY A 104 -2.83 -10.15 31.91
CA GLY A 104 -2.08 -8.90 31.95
C GLY A 104 -0.55 -9.09 31.93
N GLU A 105 -0.02 -10.03 32.70
CA GLU A 105 1.42 -10.32 32.73
C GLU A 105 1.92 -10.87 31.37
N GLN A 106 1.14 -11.73 30.73
CA GLN A 106 1.46 -12.27 29.40
C GLN A 106 1.40 -11.18 28.33
N LEU A 107 0.37 -10.33 28.36
CA LEU A 107 0.22 -9.20 27.44
C LEU A 107 1.38 -8.20 27.57
N LEU A 108 1.83 -7.92 28.80
CA LEU A 108 2.98 -7.05 29.04
C LEU A 108 4.26 -7.63 28.41
N LYS A 109 4.56 -8.91 28.67
CA LYS A 109 5.73 -9.60 28.07
C LYS A 109 5.69 -9.63 26.55
N LEU A 110 4.50 -9.89 25.97
CA LEU A 110 4.30 -9.85 24.52
C LEU A 110 4.51 -8.44 23.96
N SER A 111 4.06 -7.40 24.68
CA SER A 111 4.26 -6.01 24.27
C SER A 111 5.74 -5.64 24.22
N GLU A 112 6.52 -5.99 25.25
CA GLU A 112 7.98 -5.77 25.28
C GLU A 112 8.68 -6.51 24.13
N THR A 113 8.29 -7.77 23.90
CA THR A 113 8.83 -8.60 22.82
C THR A 113 8.52 -7.99 21.45
N LYS A 114 7.29 -7.53 21.24
CA LYS A 114 6.88 -6.84 20.01
C LYS A 114 7.69 -5.57 19.80
N GLU A 115 7.87 -4.75 20.83
CA GLU A 115 8.63 -3.51 20.72
C GLU A 115 10.08 -3.75 20.32
N ASP A 116 10.75 -4.76 20.90
CA ASP A 116 12.11 -5.14 20.53
C ASP A 116 12.21 -5.55 19.04
N TYR A 117 11.33 -6.44 18.58
CA TYR A 117 11.35 -6.87 17.17
C TYR A 117 10.93 -5.78 16.19
N HIS A 118 10.00 -4.90 16.58
CA HIS A 118 9.65 -3.71 15.82
C HIS A 118 10.88 -2.82 15.60
N ASN A 119 11.64 -2.54 16.67
CA ASN A 119 12.82 -1.71 16.58
C ASN A 119 13.91 -2.35 15.70
N LYS A 120 14.13 -3.66 15.82
CA LYS A 120 15.08 -4.40 14.97
C LYS A 120 14.66 -4.46 13.50
N TYR A 121 13.36 -4.64 13.24
CA TYR A 121 12.78 -4.58 11.90
C TYR A 121 13.06 -3.22 11.26
N PHE A 122 12.68 -2.11 11.92
CA PHE A 122 12.87 -0.78 11.37
C PHE A 122 14.35 -0.38 11.26
N ALA A 123 15.23 -0.85 12.15
CA ALA A 123 16.67 -0.69 11.99
C ALA A 123 17.18 -1.37 10.71
N SER A 124 16.68 -2.57 10.41
CA SER A 124 17.04 -3.36 9.22
C SER A 124 16.51 -2.72 7.93
N ILE A 125 15.26 -2.24 7.93
CA ILE A 125 14.67 -1.48 6.82
C ILE A 125 15.45 -0.19 6.56
N ASN A 126 15.77 0.58 7.60
CA ASN A 126 16.55 1.81 7.45
C ASN A 126 17.96 1.55 6.91
N LYS A 127 18.57 0.42 7.29
CA LYS A 127 19.83 -0.04 6.71
C LYS A 127 19.66 -0.40 5.23
N ALA A 128 18.62 -1.15 4.88
CA ALA A 128 18.33 -1.51 3.49
C ALA A 128 18.09 -0.28 2.61
N LEU A 129 17.38 0.74 3.11
CA LEU A 129 17.15 2.01 2.40
C LEU A 129 18.46 2.74 2.10
N LYS A 130 19.37 2.84 3.08
CA LYS A 130 20.70 3.46 2.85
C LYS A 130 21.52 2.71 1.80
N ILE A 131 21.50 1.38 1.84
CA ILE A 131 22.19 0.55 0.84
C ILE A 131 21.55 0.72 -0.54
N HIS A 132 20.23 0.87 -0.60
CA HIS A 132 19.52 1.18 -1.83
C HIS A 132 19.96 2.54 -2.40
N ASP A 133 20.13 3.56 -1.56
CA ASP A 133 20.64 4.88 -1.99
C ASP A 133 22.05 4.76 -2.59
N ASP A 134 22.94 3.94 -2.00
CA ASP A 134 24.27 3.66 -2.56
C ASP A 134 24.17 3.00 -3.95
N TRP A 135 23.20 2.09 -4.16
CA TRP A 135 22.93 1.50 -5.47
C TRP A 135 22.52 2.56 -6.50
N GLU A 136 21.65 3.49 -6.11
CA GLU A 136 21.22 4.55 -7.01
C GLU A 136 22.39 5.42 -7.47
N VAL A 137 23.35 5.69 -6.60
CA VAL A 137 24.55 6.48 -6.93
C VAL A 137 25.34 5.83 -8.06
N GLU A 138 25.61 4.53 -7.98
CA GLU A 138 26.37 3.80 -9.02
C GLU A 138 25.64 3.84 -10.36
N THR A 139 24.33 3.61 -10.36
CA THR A 139 23.51 3.60 -11.57
C THR A 139 23.41 4.99 -12.22
N ARG A 140 23.18 6.04 -11.42
CA ARG A 140 22.99 7.42 -11.91
C ARG A 140 24.20 7.96 -12.67
N ARG A 141 25.42 7.52 -12.34
CA ARG A 141 26.66 7.94 -13.01
C ARG A 141 26.69 7.56 -14.49
N GLN A 142 25.97 6.51 -14.85
CA GLN A 142 26.04 5.87 -16.17
C GLN A 142 24.74 6.06 -16.96
N MET A 143 23.95 7.07 -16.60
CA MET A 143 22.68 7.38 -17.26
C MET A 143 22.85 8.32 -18.45
N ASP A 144 22.23 7.97 -19.57
CA ASP A 144 21.88 8.87 -20.65
C ASP A 144 20.55 9.58 -20.33
N TRP A 145 20.64 10.67 -19.58
CA TRP A 145 19.47 11.48 -19.23
C TRP A 145 18.81 12.13 -20.45
N GLY A 146 19.57 12.41 -21.52
CA GLY A 146 19.03 12.99 -22.74
C GLY A 146 18.12 12.01 -23.47
N GLY A 147 18.61 10.79 -23.68
CA GLY A 147 17.83 9.69 -24.27
C GLY A 147 16.59 9.36 -23.45
N LEU A 148 16.71 9.26 -22.12
CA LEU A 148 15.57 9.01 -21.24
C LEU A 148 14.51 10.12 -21.35
N ASN A 149 14.91 11.40 -21.27
CA ASN A 149 13.96 12.51 -21.37
C ASN A 149 13.23 12.52 -22.72
N LYS A 150 13.95 12.23 -23.81
CA LYS A 150 13.34 12.11 -25.14
C LYS A 150 12.30 10.98 -25.19
N GLN A 151 12.62 9.79 -24.66
CA GLN A 151 11.67 8.67 -24.58
C GLN A 151 10.41 9.05 -23.77
N ILE A 152 10.58 9.80 -22.68
CA ILE A 152 9.46 10.26 -21.84
C ILE A 152 8.56 11.25 -22.61
N GLU A 153 9.17 12.20 -23.33
CA GLU A 153 8.42 13.18 -24.16
C GLU A 153 7.62 12.49 -25.26
N GLU A 154 8.24 11.54 -25.98
CA GLU A 154 7.57 10.73 -27.01
C GLU A 154 6.41 9.92 -26.41
N PHE A 155 6.62 9.33 -25.23
CA PHE A 155 5.58 8.60 -24.50
C PHE A 155 4.41 9.49 -24.11
N PHE A 156 4.64 10.70 -23.56
CA PHE A 156 3.57 11.61 -23.18
C PHE A 156 2.78 12.10 -24.39
N GLN A 157 3.48 12.38 -25.49
CA GLN A 157 2.83 12.77 -26.75
C GLN A 157 1.96 11.64 -27.31
N HIS A 158 2.41 10.38 -27.22
CA HIS A 158 1.61 9.23 -27.64
C HIS A 158 0.40 9.01 -26.74
N LEU A 159 0.58 9.10 -25.42
CA LEU A 159 -0.46 8.83 -24.43
C LEU A 159 -1.57 9.89 -24.44
N PHE A 160 -1.20 11.17 -24.47
CA PHE A 160 -2.17 12.26 -24.35
C PHE A 160 -2.49 12.95 -25.67
N GLY A 161 -1.54 13.01 -26.61
CA GLY A 161 -1.65 13.84 -27.81
C GLY A 161 -2.08 15.27 -27.47
N THR A 162 -3.15 15.72 -28.13
CA THR A 162 -3.80 17.02 -27.88
C THR A 162 -5.00 16.92 -26.92
N SER A 163 -5.30 15.72 -26.42
CA SER A 163 -6.48 15.48 -25.58
C SER A 163 -6.37 16.16 -24.22
N LYS A 164 -7.49 16.73 -23.80
CA LYS A 164 -7.73 17.35 -22.50
C LYS A 164 -9.20 17.11 -22.13
N LEU A 165 -9.46 16.82 -20.86
CA LEU A 165 -10.80 16.66 -20.33
C LEU A 165 -11.30 17.99 -19.76
N GLU A 166 -12.58 18.29 -19.97
CA GLU A 166 -13.26 19.47 -19.42
C GLU A 166 -13.69 19.23 -17.95
N LYS A 167 -12.71 18.85 -17.12
CA LYS A 167 -12.87 18.74 -15.67
C LYS A 167 -11.54 19.00 -14.97
N GLU A 168 -11.61 19.25 -13.67
CA GLU A 168 -10.42 19.24 -12.82
C GLU A 168 -10.02 17.80 -12.51
N GLY A 169 -8.75 17.47 -12.74
CA GLY A 169 -8.19 16.15 -12.42
C GLY A 169 -8.02 15.99 -10.91
N LYS A 170 -8.58 14.92 -10.35
CA LYS A 170 -8.43 14.58 -8.93
C LYS A 170 -7.16 13.76 -8.71
N ARG A 171 -6.55 13.92 -7.54
CA ARG A 171 -5.39 13.12 -7.14
C ARG A 171 -5.73 12.30 -5.91
N THR A 172 -5.55 10.99 -6.02
CA THR A 172 -5.72 10.04 -4.91
C THR A 172 -4.41 9.28 -4.67
N HIS A 173 -4.35 8.56 -3.55
CA HIS A 173 -3.14 7.90 -3.09
C HIS A 173 -3.45 6.47 -2.67
N ARG A 174 -2.57 5.51 -2.98
CA ARG A 174 -2.61 4.11 -2.52
C ARG A 174 -1.20 3.59 -2.22
N LEU A 175 -1.10 2.39 -1.65
CA LEU A 175 0.13 1.63 -1.52
C LEU A 175 0.01 0.37 -2.39
N LEU A 176 1.08 -0.01 -3.08
CA LEU A 176 1.06 -1.19 -3.95
C LEU A 176 1.17 -2.47 -3.10
N GLY A 177 2.08 -2.43 -2.13
CA GLY A 177 2.47 -3.54 -1.29
C GLY A 177 3.51 -3.12 -0.26
N THR A 178 3.99 -4.09 0.50
CA THR A 178 5.01 -3.86 1.53
C THR A 178 5.80 -5.15 1.83
N LEU A 179 6.80 -5.02 2.69
CA LEU A 179 7.50 -6.17 3.24
C LEU A 179 6.66 -6.79 4.36
N THR A 180 6.21 -8.02 4.14
CA THR A 180 5.44 -8.80 5.11
C THR A 180 6.32 -9.86 5.77
N PRO A 181 5.85 -10.51 6.85
CA PRO A 181 6.51 -11.70 7.40
C PRO A 181 6.79 -12.80 6.36
N ALA A 182 5.92 -12.95 5.36
CA ALA A 182 6.10 -13.90 4.25
C ALA A 182 7.02 -13.40 3.12
N GLY A 183 7.66 -12.23 3.30
CA GLY A 183 8.45 -11.54 2.27
C GLY A 183 7.66 -10.41 1.59
N ALA A 184 8.20 -9.90 0.48
CA ALA A 184 7.53 -8.83 -0.27
C ALA A 184 6.21 -9.33 -0.86
N ARG A 185 5.11 -8.63 -0.56
CA ARG A 185 3.77 -8.92 -1.08
C ARG A 185 3.15 -7.63 -1.59
N ASP A 186 2.39 -7.74 -2.66
CA ASP A 186 1.67 -6.62 -3.23
C ASP A 186 0.31 -7.03 -3.81
N THR A 187 -0.41 -6.02 -4.29
CA THR A 187 -1.77 -6.13 -4.82
C THR A 187 -1.86 -5.76 -6.29
N LEU A 188 -0.75 -5.86 -7.04
CA LEU A 188 -0.67 -5.41 -8.45
C LEU A 188 -1.81 -5.97 -9.31
N GLN A 189 -2.08 -7.27 -9.20
CA GLN A 189 -3.12 -7.89 -10.01
C GLN A 189 -4.51 -7.36 -9.66
N SER A 190 -4.79 -7.14 -8.37
CA SER A 190 -6.08 -6.61 -7.91
C SER A 190 -6.29 -5.16 -8.35
N ILE A 191 -5.32 -4.28 -8.07
CA ILE A 191 -5.44 -2.84 -8.35
C ILE A 191 -5.44 -2.52 -9.85
N THR A 192 -4.95 -3.44 -10.70
CA THR A 192 -4.90 -3.26 -12.16
C THR A 192 -5.88 -4.13 -12.94
N GLN A 193 -6.72 -4.93 -12.27
CA GLN A 193 -7.55 -5.95 -12.93
C GLN A 193 -8.47 -5.38 -14.03
N ASN A 194 -9.05 -4.20 -13.78
CA ASN A 194 -10.02 -3.53 -14.65
C ASN A 194 -9.38 -2.59 -15.69
N LEU A 195 -8.04 -2.53 -15.73
CA LEU A 195 -7.32 -1.70 -16.69
C LEU A 195 -7.14 -2.47 -18.00
N GLU A 196 -7.12 -1.75 -19.12
CA GLU A 196 -6.92 -2.32 -20.45
C GLU A 196 -5.44 -2.31 -20.83
N GLN A 197 -4.70 -1.29 -20.42
CA GLN A 197 -3.28 -1.13 -20.76
C GLN A 197 -2.42 -1.02 -19.50
N ARG A 198 -1.33 -1.80 -19.47
CA ARG A 198 -0.38 -1.85 -18.36
C ARG A 198 1.04 -1.74 -18.90
N LEU A 199 1.77 -0.70 -18.50
CA LEU A 199 3.17 -0.53 -18.85
C LEU A 199 4.11 -0.94 -17.72
N PHE A 200 5.02 -1.85 -18.03
CA PHE A 200 5.97 -2.44 -17.10
C PHE A 200 7.31 -1.73 -17.26
N ILE A 201 7.64 -0.81 -16.35
CA ILE A 201 8.92 -0.12 -16.41
C ILE A 201 10.05 -1.11 -16.07
N LYS A 202 10.95 -1.32 -17.03
CA LYS A 202 12.21 -2.05 -16.79
C LYS A 202 13.34 -1.04 -16.64
N GLY A 203 13.97 -1.02 -15.49
CA GLY A 203 15.05 -0.10 -15.15
C GLY A 203 15.86 -0.61 -13.96
N TYR A 204 16.85 0.18 -13.53
CA TYR A 204 17.61 -0.07 -12.30
C TYR A 204 17.24 0.96 -11.23
N PRO A 205 17.53 0.73 -9.94
CA PRO A 205 17.46 1.79 -8.91
C PRO A 205 18.20 3.06 -9.33
N GLY A 206 17.63 4.23 -9.09
CA GLY A 206 18.24 5.49 -9.51
C GLY A 206 18.08 5.90 -10.99
N THR A 207 17.44 5.09 -11.86
CA THR A 207 17.22 5.42 -13.30
C THR A 207 16.10 6.45 -13.56
N GLY A 208 15.55 7.10 -12.52
CA GLY A 208 14.56 8.16 -12.69
C GLY A 208 13.09 7.71 -12.80
N LYS A 209 12.77 6.44 -12.49
CA LYS A 209 11.41 5.87 -12.53
C LYS A 209 10.37 6.71 -11.81
N SER A 210 10.57 6.93 -10.51
CA SER A 210 9.68 7.75 -9.67
C SER A 210 9.55 9.19 -10.17
N SER A 211 10.64 9.78 -10.68
CA SER A 211 10.62 11.13 -11.27
C SER A 211 9.77 11.19 -12.54
N MET A 212 9.89 10.18 -13.42
CA MET A 212 9.06 10.05 -14.62
C MET A 212 7.58 9.89 -14.24
N LEU A 213 7.27 9.00 -13.30
CA LEU A 213 5.91 8.77 -12.83
C LEU A 213 5.29 10.05 -12.24
N LYS A 214 6.07 10.85 -11.50
CA LYS A 214 5.59 12.13 -10.93
C LYS A 214 5.30 13.15 -12.04
N LYS A 215 6.16 13.22 -13.07
CA LYS A 215 5.91 14.07 -14.25
C LYS A 215 4.63 13.65 -14.96
N LEU A 216 4.43 12.34 -15.15
CA LEU A 216 3.23 11.78 -15.79
C LEU A 216 1.97 12.16 -15.00
N ALA A 217 2.00 11.96 -13.68
CA ALA A 217 0.89 12.30 -12.80
C ALA A 217 0.54 13.80 -12.87
N ASN A 218 1.54 14.67 -12.91
CA ASN A 218 1.31 16.12 -12.99
C ASN A 218 0.72 16.52 -14.35
N GLU A 219 1.25 15.96 -15.44
CA GLU A 219 0.75 16.22 -16.80
C GLU A 219 -0.70 15.72 -16.97
N ALA A 220 -0.98 14.50 -16.53
CA ALA A 220 -2.32 13.91 -16.56
C ALA A 220 -3.33 14.79 -15.79
N GLN A 221 -2.97 15.18 -14.57
CA GLN A 221 -3.84 16.01 -13.74
C GLN A 221 -4.10 17.39 -14.37
N ALA A 222 -3.07 18.03 -14.94
CA ALA A 222 -3.19 19.32 -15.63
C ALA A 222 -4.11 19.24 -16.88
N ARG A 223 -4.21 18.05 -17.47
CA ARG A 223 -5.11 17.73 -18.58
C ARG A 223 -6.51 17.28 -18.14
N GLY A 224 -6.81 17.29 -16.85
CA GLY A 224 -8.13 16.97 -16.30
C GLY A 224 -8.37 15.48 -16.04
N TYR A 225 -7.35 14.62 -16.16
CA TYR A 225 -7.47 13.21 -15.79
C TYR A 225 -7.40 13.02 -14.28
N ASP A 226 -8.17 12.08 -13.74
CA ASP A 226 -7.96 11.61 -12.39
C ASP A 226 -6.69 10.76 -12.32
N VAL A 227 -5.95 10.90 -11.24
CA VAL A 227 -4.63 10.29 -11.05
C VAL A 227 -4.58 9.61 -9.70
N GLN A 228 -4.39 8.30 -9.71
CA GLN A 228 -4.08 7.56 -8.49
C GLN A 228 -2.57 7.32 -8.44
N LEU A 229 -1.93 7.93 -7.44
CA LEU A 229 -0.52 7.70 -7.14
C LEU A 229 -0.38 6.51 -6.18
N VAL A 230 0.45 5.54 -6.56
CA VAL A 230 0.74 4.39 -5.73
C VAL A 230 2.17 4.50 -5.20
N TRP A 231 2.29 4.63 -3.88
CA TRP A 231 3.56 4.90 -3.21
C TRP A 231 4.36 3.62 -2.97
N CYS A 232 5.68 3.77 -2.96
CA CYS A 232 6.60 2.70 -2.62
C CYS A 232 6.49 2.34 -1.14
N GLY A 233 6.47 1.04 -0.85
CA GLY A 233 6.43 0.53 0.53
C GLY A 233 7.74 0.73 1.30
N LEU A 234 8.86 0.94 0.59
CA LEU A 234 10.20 1.11 1.19
C LEU A 234 10.62 2.59 1.32
N ASP A 235 10.50 3.38 0.24
CA ASP A 235 10.82 4.81 0.25
C ASP A 235 9.56 5.67 0.16
N SER A 236 9.24 6.39 1.23
CA SER A 236 8.06 7.24 1.30
C SER A 236 8.08 8.47 0.38
N ASN A 237 9.22 8.79 -0.22
CA ASN A 237 9.33 9.83 -1.24
C ASN A 237 9.22 9.28 -2.67
N SER A 238 9.16 7.96 -2.84
CA SER A 238 9.07 7.31 -4.14
C SER A 238 7.66 6.83 -4.46
N ILE A 239 7.31 6.85 -5.75
CA ILE A 239 6.09 6.22 -6.27
C ILE A 239 6.48 5.09 -7.21
N ASP A 240 5.75 3.99 -7.12
CA ASP A 240 5.99 2.79 -7.91
C ASP A 240 4.97 2.64 -9.03
N MET A 241 3.83 3.33 -8.96
CA MET A 241 2.80 3.25 -10.00
C MET A 241 1.96 4.52 -10.13
N VAL A 242 1.49 4.77 -11.35
CA VAL A 242 0.45 5.74 -11.68
C VAL A 242 -0.68 5.03 -12.41
N ILE A 243 -1.92 5.23 -11.96
CA ILE A 243 -3.13 4.76 -12.63
C ILE A 243 -3.93 5.98 -13.11
N LEU A 244 -4.38 5.92 -14.37
CA LEU A 244 -5.23 6.90 -15.03
C LEU A 244 -6.56 6.23 -15.43
N PRO A 245 -7.62 6.32 -14.58
CA PRO A 245 -8.84 5.53 -14.75
C PRO A 245 -9.57 5.78 -16.07
N GLU A 246 -9.65 7.03 -16.54
CA GLU A 246 -10.36 7.39 -17.78
C GLU A 246 -9.68 6.83 -19.03
N LEU A 247 -8.39 6.56 -18.94
CA LEU A 247 -7.62 5.89 -20.00
C LEU A 247 -7.56 4.36 -19.80
N LYS A 248 -8.13 3.84 -18.70
CA LYS A 248 -7.98 2.45 -18.26
C LYS A 248 -6.53 1.98 -18.34
N PHE A 249 -5.64 2.86 -17.89
CA PHE A 249 -4.20 2.76 -18.09
C PHE A 249 -3.46 2.78 -16.77
N CYS A 250 -2.40 1.99 -16.64
CA CYS A 250 -1.37 2.22 -15.65
C CYS A 250 0.04 2.02 -16.18
N ILE A 251 0.99 2.61 -15.47
CA ILE A 251 2.41 2.36 -15.63
C ILE A 251 3.04 2.17 -14.25
N PHE A 252 3.90 1.16 -14.11
CA PHE A 252 4.49 0.82 -12.82
C PHE A 252 5.90 0.25 -12.91
N ASP A 253 6.63 0.39 -11.82
CA ASP A 253 7.96 -0.19 -11.64
C ASP A 253 7.88 -1.72 -11.64
N SER A 254 8.65 -2.33 -12.54
CA SER A 254 8.77 -3.78 -12.67
C SER A 254 10.22 -4.26 -12.53
N THR A 255 10.95 -3.62 -11.62
CA THR A 255 12.34 -3.94 -11.23
C THR A 255 12.36 -4.84 -10.00
N GLU A 256 13.41 -5.64 -9.81
CA GLU A 256 13.63 -6.43 -8.58
C GLU A 256 13.43 -5.53 -7.32
N PRO A 257 12.64 -5.95 -6.32
CA PRO A 257 12.04 -7.28 -6.12
C PRO A 257 10.69 -7.52 -6.83
N HIS A 258 10.06 -6.49 -7.40
CA HIS A 258 8.74 -6.54 -8.06
C HIS A 258 8.87 -6.85 -9.57
N VAL A 259 9.42 -8.03 -9.91
CA VAL A 259 9.60 -8.42 -11.32
C VAL A 259 8.32 -9.03 -11.88
N TYR A 260 7.73 -8.33 -12.84
CA TYR A 260 6.55 -8.77 -13.57
C TYR A 260 6.81 -8.86 -15.06
N PHE A 261 6.09 -9.73 -15.75
CA PHE A 261 6.16 -9.85 -17.21
C PHE A 261 4.76 -9.67 -17.79
N PRO A 262 4.65 -9.19 -19.05
CA PRO A 262 3.38 -9.14 -19.75
C PRO A 262 2.66 -10.48 -19.70
N ASP A 263 1.38 -10.44 -19.37
CA ASP A 263 0.51 -11.60 -19.46
C ASP A 263 0.08 -11.78 -20.92
N GLU A 264 0.38 -12.95 -21.52
CA GLU A 264 0.04 -13.24 -22.91
C GLU A 264 -1.47 -13.17 -23.20
N THR A 265 -2.32 -13.30 -22.17
CA THR A 265 -3.78 -13.17 -22.31
C THR A 265 -4.25 -11.71 -22.33
N ARG A 266 -3.37 -10.75 -22.03
CA ARG A 266 -3.68 -9.32 -21.92
C ARG A 266 -2.92 -8.52 -22.99
N PRO A 267 -3.54 -8.19 -24.13
CA PRO A 267 -2.84 -7.54 -25.25
C PRO A 267 -2.33 -6.12 -24.92
N GLY A 268 -2.86 -5.47 -23.88
CA GLY A 268 -2.41 -4.15 -23.43
C GLY A 268 -1.22 -4.17 -22.46
N ASP A 269 -0.69 -5.34 -22.11
CA ASP A 269 0.53 -5.43 -21.31
C ASP A 269 1.76 -5.20 -22.18
N VAL A 270 2.55 -4.17 -21.87
CA VAL A 270 3.71 -3.78 -22.69
C VAL A 270 4.90 -3.39 -21.82
N ILE A 271 6.10 -3.83 -22.21
CA ILE A 271 7.34 -3.43 -21.54
C ILE A 271 7.69 -1.99 -21.93
N PHE A 272 7.91 -1.16 -20.91
CA PHE A 272 8.48 0.17 -21.06
C PHE A 272 9.95 0.14 -20.58
N ASP A 273 10.84 -0.24 -21.49
CA ASP A 273 12.26 -0.40 -21.18
C ASP A 273 12.99 0.95 -21.16
N ILE A 274 13.40 1.35 -19.96
CA ILE A 274 14.27 2.50 -19.72
C ILE A 274 15.69 2.08 -19.32
N ALA A 275 15.92 0.79 -19.04
CA ALA A 275 17.23 0.26 -18.68
C ALA A 275 18.22 0.45 -19.83
N LYS A 276 17.74 0.45 -21.08
CA LYS A 276 18.51 0.79 -22.28
C LYS A 276 19.23 2.16 -22.24
N HIS A 277 18.83 3.07 -21.36
CA HIS A 277 19.45 4.38 -21.16
C HIS A 277 20.48 4.39 -20.01
N CYS A 278 20.78 3.24 -19.41
CA CYS A 278 21.80 3.09 -18.39
C CYS A 278 22.89 2.16 -18.92
N HIS A 279 24.14 2.61 -18.86
CA HIS A 279 25.28 1.86 -19.39
C HIS A 279 26.37 1.64 -18.33
N PRO A 280 26.09 0.87 -17.25
CA PRO A 280 27.09 0.55 -16.24
C PRO A 280 28.35 -0.05 -16.86
N THR A 281 29.52 0.37 -16.39
CA THR A 281 30.77 -0.30 -16.77
C THR A 281 30.97 -1.53 -15.88
N LYS A 282 31.97 -2.35 -16.19
CA LYS A 282 32.36 -3.49 -15.34
C LYS A 282 32.66 -3.09 -13.88
N VAL A 283 33.07 -1.84 -13.64
CA VAL A 283 33.33 -1.31 -12.30
C VAL A 283 32.01 -1.13 -11.55
N GLU A 284 31.05 -0.38 -12.13
CA GLU A 284 29.74 -0.20 -11.52
C GLU A 284 29.00 -1.54 -11.36
N GLU A 285 29.07 -2.45 -12.33
CA GLU A 285 28.47 -3.78 -12.22
C GLU A 285 29.02 -4.58 -11.03
N ALA A 286 30.34 -4.52 -10.79
CA ALA A 286 30.97 -5.17 -9.64
C ALA A 286 30.53 -4.53 -8.32
N ASN A 287 30.50 -3.20 -8.25
CA ASN A 287 30.02 -2.46 -7.07
C ASN A 287 28.56 -2.81 -6.76
N ILE A 288 27.69 -2.75 -7.77
CA ILE A 288 26.27 -3.07 -7.67
C ILE A 288 26.09 -4.49 -7.15
N LYS A 289 26.87 -5.47 -7.63
CA LYS A 289 26.78 -6.86 -7.15
C LYS A 289 27.03 -6.96 -5.64
N GLU A 290 28.02 -6.25 -5.11
CA GLU A 290 28.29 -6.21 -3.67
C GLU A 290 27.19 -5.51 -2.88
N ILE A 291 26.68 -4.39 -3.42
CA ILE A 291 25.58 -3.62 -2.83
C ILE A 291 24.31 -4.47 -2.74
N VAL A 292 23.95 -5.17 -3.82
CA VAL A 292 22.80 -6.07 -3.87
C VAL A 292 22.91 -7.18 -2.83
N ALA A 293 24.08 -7.76 -2.62
CA ALA A 293 24.28 -8.77 -1.58
C ALA A 293 24.01 -8.20 -0.17
N LYS A 294 24.51 -7.00 0.12
CA LYS A 294 24.26 -6.31 1.40
C LYS A 294 22.79 -5.94 1.58
N TYR A 295 22.14 -5.47 0.51
CA TYR A 295 20.72 -5.15 0.49
C TYR A 295 19.87 -6.39 0.80
N LYS A 296 20.11 -7.50 0.09
CA LYS A 296 19.41 -8.77 0.32
C LYS A 296 19.57 -9.27 1.75
N SER A 297 20.77 -9.16 2.33
CA SER A 297 21.00 -9.49 3.73
C SER A 297 20.18 -8.61 4.69
N ALA A 298 20.13 -7.30 4.46
CA ALA A 298 19.35 -6.39 5.31
C ALA A 298 17.84 -6.64 5.21
N ILE A 299 17.33 -6.94 4.00
CA ILE A 299 15.94 -7.33 3.80
C ILE A 299 15.64 -8.68 4.46
N TYR A 300 16.56 -9.64 4.41
CA TYR A 300 16.41 -10.92 5.09
C TYR A 300 16.28 -10.74 6.61
N ASP A 301 17.14 -9.92 7.22
CA ASP A 301 17.05 -9.58 8.65
C ASP A 301 15.69 -8.93 8.98
N ALA A 302 15.24 -7.98 8.14
CA ALA A 302 13.93 -7.35 8.31
C ALA A 302 12.79 -8.39 8.26
N ILE A 303 12.78 -9.29 7.28
CA ILE A 303 11.76 -10.37 7.19
C ILE A 303 11.79 -11.24 8.45
N ALA A 304 12.97 -11.63 8.94
CA ALA A 304 13.09 -12.45 10.14
C ALA A 304 12.49 -11.74 11.37
N TYR A 305 12.78 -10.46 11.56
CA TYR A 305 12.20 -9.69 12.67
C TYR A 305 10.69 -9.42 12.49
N ALA A 306 10.23 -9.22 11.26
CA ALA A 306 8.79 -9.09 10.97
C ALA A 306 8.03 -10.38 11.32
N ASN A 307 8.60 -11.56 11.04
CA ASN A 307 8.04 -12.85 11.46
C ASN A 307 7.91 -12.94 12.98
N LEU A 308 8.99 -12.65 13.71
CA LEU A 308 8.99 -12.72 15.17
C LEU A 308 8.02 -11.70 15.80
N TYR A 309 7.92 -10.50 15.22
CA TYR A 309 6.90 -9.52 15.59
C TYR A 309 5.49 -10.07 15.37
N ALA A 310 5.22 -10.63 14.18
CA ALA A 310 3.90 -11.14 13.82
C ALA A 310 3.48 -12.34 14.68
N GLU A 311 4.42 -13.20 15.10
CA GLU A 311 4.15 -14.29 16.05
C GLU A 311 3.70 -13.77 17.42
N ALA A 312 4.37 -12.74 17.95
CA ALA A 312 3.98 -12.12 19.21
C ALA A 312 2.65 -11.37 19.08
N GLU A 313 2.45 -10.64 17.98
CA GLU A 313 1.20 -9.93 17.69
C GLU A 313 0.01 -10.89 17.55
N ARG A 314 0.20 -12.05 16.91
CA ARG A 314 -0.86 -13.06 16.77
C ARG A 314 -1.38 -13.49 18.13
N LYS A 315 -0.49 -13.77 19.09
CA LYS A 315 -0.86 -14.15 20.46
C LYS A 315 -1.62 -13.03 21.17
N VAL A 316 -1.21 -11.77 20.98
CA VAL A 316 -1.94 -10.62 21.52
C VAL A 316 -3.36 -10.57 20.95
N ARG A 317 -3.51 -10.70 19.63
CA ARG A 317 -4.83 -10.68 18.97
C ARG A 317 -5.72 -11.85 19.39
N GLU A 318 -5.17 -13.04 19.58
CA GLU A 318 -5.89 -14.22 20.09
C GLU A 318 -6.41 -14.01 21.52
N ILE A 319 -5.59 -13.42 22.42
CA ILE A 319 -6.03 -13.05 23.78
C ILE A 319 -7.16 -12.02 23.71
N HIS A 320 -7.04 -11.02 22.83
CA HIS A 320 -8.08 -10.02 22.62
C HIS A 320 -9.38 -10.65 22.12
N ASP A 321 -9.33 -11.53 21.14
CA ASP A 321 -10.51 -12.21 20.60
C ASP A 321 -11.21 -13.08 21.66
N ALA A 322 -10.44 -13.81 22.48
CA ALA A 322 -10.99 -14.62 23.58
C ALA A 322 -11.72 -13.79 24.66
N ALA A 323 -11.40 -12.49 24.74
CA ALA A 323 -12.03 -11.54 25.64
C ALA A 323 -13.30 -10.89 25.06
N ILE A 324 -13.61 -11.05 23.76
CA ILE A 324 -14.81 -10.45 23.15
C ILE A 324 -16.08 -11.18 23.60
N ASN A 325 -17.07 -10.43 24.07
CA ASN A 325 -18.46 -10.88 24.15
C ASN A 325 -19.10 -10.73 22.77
N MET A 326 -19.35 -11.86 22.11
CA MET A 326 -19.85 -11.89 20.73
C MET A 326 -21.28 -11.37 20.59
N GLU A 327 -22.15 -11.59 21.58
CA GLU A 327 -23.54 -11.09 21.52
C GLU A 327 -23.54 -9.55 21.51
N GLU A 328 -22.74 -8.95 22.38
CA GLU A 328 -22.57 -7.50 22.47
C GLU A 328 -21.88 -6.95 21.21
N PHE A 329 -20.87 -7.65 20.69
CA PHE A 329 -20.18 -7.28 19.46
C PHE A 329 -21.15 -7.24 18.28
N GLU A 330 -21.95 -8.29 18.09
CA GLU A 330 -22.92 -8.41 17.00
C GLU A 330 -24.03 -7.36 17.09
N SER A 331 -24.56 -7.12 18.30
CA SER A 331 -25.56 -6.07 18.55
C SER A 331 -25.07 -4.70 18.10
N ARG A 332 -23.80 -4.36 18.36
CA ARG A 332 -23.21 -3.06 18.02
C ARG A 332 -22.97 -2.84 16.54
N VAL A 333 -22.75 -3.90 15.77
CA VAL A 333 -22.39 -3.80 14.35
C VAL A 333 -23.56 -4.08 13.42
N LYS A 334 -24.73 -4.47 13.95
CA LYS A 334 -25.92 -4.80 13.17
C LYS A 334 -26.33 -3.67 12.21
N GLY A 335 -26.33 -2.42 12.66
CA GLY A 335 -26.73 -1.26 11.85
C GLY A 335 -25.76 -0.88 10.71
N LEU A 336 -24.62 -1.56 10.58
CA LEU A 336 -23.63 -1.26 9.51
C LEU A 336 -24.02 -1.86 8.15
N PHE A 337 -24.98 -2.80 8.14
CA PHE A 337 -25.48 -3.49 6.95
C PHE A 337 -26.73 -2.81 6.34
N GLY A 338 -27.04 -1.58 6.75
CA GLY A 338 -28.20 -0.84 6.22
C GLY A 338 -29.56 -1.35 6.68
N GLU A 339 -29.62 -2.17 7.74
CA GLU A 339 -30.85 -2.69 8.37
C GLU A 339 -31.39 -1.79 9.50
#